data_AF-A0A970GSM7-F1
#
_entry.id   AF-A0A970GSM7-F1
#
_cell.length_a   1.000
_cell.length_b   1.000
_cell.length_c   1.000
_cell.angle_alpha   90.00
_cell.angle_beta   90.00
_cell.angle_gamma   90.00
#
_symmetry.space_group_name_H-M   'P 1'
#
loop_
_entity.id
_entity.type
_entity.pdbx_description
1 polymer ?
#
loop_
_entity_poly.entity_id
_entity_poly.type
_entity_poly.pdbx_seq_one_letter_code
_entity_poly.pdbx_strand_id
1 'polypeptide(L)'
;MGDKESLRERYILIRNKLCKGKVREASRKISSRFLDLEEIKEKQKFLLYHSFGNEIITHDLIDILLKGNKDVYLPYIRNKEIKISRIYGREDLKPGVFGIMEPADRQDIDVNQMDVIVVPG
;
A
#
# COMPACT_ATOMS: atom_id res chain seq x y z
N MET A 1 5.75 -20.16 -22.23
CA MET A 1 5.20 -19.47 -21.05
C MET A 1 6.06 -19.77 -19.81
N GLY A 2 7.37 -19.49 -19.84
CA GLY A 2 8.33 -20.00 -18.83
C GLY A 2 9.04 -18.98 -17.94
N ASP A 3 9.12 -17.69 -18.32
CA ASP A 3 10.00 -16.75 -17.60
C ASP A 3 9.29 -15.92 -16.51
N LYS A 4 8.11 -15.33 -16.79
CA LYS A 4 7.46 -14.43 -15.81
C LYS A 4 6.98 -15.18 -14.56
N GLU A 5 6.43 -16.37 -14.74
CA GLU A 5 5.89 -17.17 -13.64
C GLU A 5 6.99 -17.73 -12.75
N SER A 6 8.03 -18.32 -13.36
CA SER A 6 9.19 -18.83 -12.62
C SER A 6 9.96 -17.73 -11.88
N LEU A 7 10.11 -16.53 -12.48
CA LEU A 7 10.68 -15.37 -11.80
C LEU A 7 9.81 -14.94 -10.62
N ARG A 8 8.49 -14.86 -10.80
CA ARG A 8 7.57 -14.48 -9.71
C ARG A 8 7.69 -15.45 -8.53
N GLU A 9 7.63 -16.74 -8.78
CA GLU A 9 7.78 -17.77 -7.74
C GLU A 9 9.12 -17.63 -7.01
N ARG A 10 10.21 -17.49 -7.77
CA ARG A 10 11.56 -17.29 -7.22
C ARG A 10 11.62 -16.07 -6.30
N TYR A 11 11.10 -14.92 -6.72
CA TYR A 11 11.17 -13.69 -5.92
C TYR A 11 10.22 -13.68 -4.72
N ILE A 12 9.05 -14.32 -4.82
CA ILE A 12 8.18 -14.56 -3.66
C ILE A 12 8.91 -15.40 -2.61
N LEU A 13 9.61 -16.46 -3.02
CA LEU A 13 10.39 -17.29 -2.10
C LEU A 13 11.53 -16.51 -1.44
N ILE A 14 12.24 -15.68 -2.20
CA ILE A 14 13.31 -14.82 -1.66
C ILE A 14 12.74 -13.83 -0.63
N ARG A 15 11.63 -13.16 -0.97
CA ARG A 15 10.94 -12.19 -0.10
C ARG A 15 10.47 -12.85 1.20
N ASN A 16 9.87 -14.04 1.11
CA ASN A 16 9.38 -14.79 2.26
C ASN A 16 10.49 -15.33 3.17
N LYS A 17 11.73 -15.46 2.68
CA LYS A 17 12.90 -15.84 3.49
C LYS A 17 13.50 -14.68 4.29
N LEU A 18 13.12 -13.43 4.00
CA LEU A 18 13.60 -12.28 4.78
C LEU A 18 13.03 -12.34 6.20
N CYS A 19 13.88 -12.09 7.20
CA CYS A 19 13.42 -12.01 8.57
C CYS A 19 12.64 -10.70 8.80
N LYS A 20 11.68 -10.73 9.72
CA LYS A 20 10.84 -9.57 10.07
C LYS A 20 11.65 -8.33 10.48
N GLY A 21 12.84 -8.50 11.05
CA GLY A 21 13.74 -7.39 11.40
C GLY A 21 14.24 -6.65 10.16
N LYS A 22 14.74 -7.40 9.16
CA LYS A 22 15.19 -6.84 7.88
C LYS A 22 14.06 -6.15 7.12
N VAL A 23 12.87 -6.77 7.07
CA VAL A 23 11.70 -6.16 6.42
C VAL A 23 11.33 -4.84 7.09
N ARG A 24 11.29 -4.80 8.43
CA ARG A 24 11.01 -3.56 9.19
C ARG A 24 12.06 -2.47 8.98
N GLU A 25 13.34 -2.84 8.93
CA GLU A 25 14.42 -1.88 8.65
C GLU A 25 14.33 -1.32 7.23
N ALA A 26 14.18 -2.21 6.23
CA ALA A 26 14.02 -1.81 4.83
C ALA A 26 12.79 -0.92 4.64
N SER A 27 11.66 -1.29 5.25
CA SER A 27 10.41 -0.52 5.16
C SER A 27 10.60 0.90 5.67
N ARG A 28 11.19 1.08 6.86
CA ARG A 28 11.49 2.42 7.41
C ARG A 28 12.39 3.24 6.50
N LYS A 29 13.45 2.64 5.95
CA LYS A 29 14.38 3.34 5.04
C LYS A 29 13.69 3.74 3.74
N ILE A 30 12.86 2.87 3.18
CA ILE A 30 12.10 3.15 1.95
C ILE A 30 11.07 4.24 2.20
N SER A 31 10.28 4.15 3.28
CA SER A 31 9.29 5.17 3.63
C SER A 31 9.91 6.54 3.87
N SER A 32 11.03 6.61 4.60
CA SER A 32 11.77 7.88 4.79
C SER A 32 12.18 8.48 3.45
N ARG A 33 12.87 7.69 2.61
CA ARG A 33 13.33 8.16 1.30
C ARG A 33 12.17 8.59 0.40
N PHE A 34 11.06 7.85 0.42
CA PHE A 34 9.87 8.18 -0.35
C PHE A 34 9.28 9.54 0.07
N LEU A 35 9.17 9.80 1.37
CA LEU A 35 8.68 11.08 1.90
C LEU A 35 9.66 12.24 1.67
N ASP A 36 10.96 11.94 1.55
CA ASP A 36 12.01 12.93 1.32
C ASP A 36 12.09 13.40 -0.15
N LEU A 37 11.44 12.70 -1.09
CA LEU A 37 11.39 13.09 -2.51
C LEU A 37 10.65 14.42 -2.68
N GLU A 38 11.26 15.38 -3.39
CA GLU A 38 10.63 16.68 -3.66
C GLU A 38 9.31 16.54 -4.43
N GLU A 39 9.26 15.58 -5.37
CA GLU A 39 8.07 15.28 -6.16
C GLU A 39 6.91 14.70 -5.34
N ILE A 40 7.18 14.27 -4.10
CA ILE A 40 6.19 13.69 -3.18
C ILE A 40 5.68 14.73 -2.18
N LYS A 41 6.52 15.64 -1.69
CA LYS A 41 6.19 16.60 -0.62
C LYS A 41 4.95 17.45 -0.94
N GLU A 42 4.86 17.91 -2.18
CA GLU A 42 3.77 18.78 -2.66
C GLU A 42 2.50 18.01 -3.09
N LYS A 43 2.50 16.67 -3.09
CA LYS A 43 1.33 15.88 -3.50
C LYS A 43 0.31 15.77 -2.39
N GLN A 44 -0.97 15.62 -2.75
CA GLN A 44 -2.07 15.58 -1.78
C GLN A 44 -2.78 14.24 -1.75
N LYS A 45 -3.03 13.61 -2.89
CA LYS A 45 -3.83 12.38 -3.00
C LYS A 45 -2.96 11.16 -3.25
N PHE A 46 -2.87 10.29 -2.25
CA PHE A 46 -2.03 9.10 -2.26
C PHE A 46 -2.87 7.83 -2.23
N LEU A 47 -2.72 7.01 -3.27
CA LEU A 47 -3.21 5.63 -3.26
C LEU A 47 -2.09 4.70 -2.83
N LEU A 48 -2.27 4.01 -1.70
CA LEU A 48 -1.34 3.00 -1.19
C LEU A 48 -2.02 1.63 -1.13
N TYR A 49 -1.21 0.57 -1.03
CA TYR A 49 -1.69 -0.74 -0.65
C TYR A 49 -1.53 -0.96 0.86
N HIS A 50 -2.41 -1.75 1.46
CA HIS A 50 -2.24 -2.21 2.84
C HIS A 50 -1.39 -3.48 2.84
N SER A 51 -0.09 -3.35 3.09
CA SER A 51 0.89 -4.43 2.94
C SER A 51 0.52 -5.71 3.69
N PHE A 52 0.82 -6.87 3.10
CA PHE A 52 0.62 -8.18 3.72
C PHE A 52 1.84 -9.10 3.57
N GLY A 53 1.92 -10.13 4.42
CA GLY A 53 3.05 -11.08 4.41
C GLY A 53 4.39 -10.39 4.68
N ASN A 54 5.36 -10.61 3.79
CA ASN A 54 6.72 -10.05 3.85
C ASN A 54 6.94 -8.90 2.84
N GLU A 55 5.87 -8.21 2.43
CA GLU A 55 5.99 -6.97 1.68
C GLU A 55 6.66 -5.87 2.49
N ILE A 56 7.05 -4.79 1.80
CA ILE A 56 7.39 -3.54 2.48
C ILE A 56 6.17 -3.10 3.28
N ILE A 57 6.39 -2.84 4.57
CA ILE A 57 5.32 -2.47 5.50
C ILE A 57 4.93 -1.03 5.20
N THR A 58 3.69 -0.83 4.76
CA THR A 58 3.16 0.50 4.40
C THR A 58 2.35 1.17 5.51
N HIS A 59 2.10 0.46 6.61
CA HIS A 59 1.20 0.92 7.69
C HIS A 59 1.67 2.22 8.33
N ASP A 60 2.97 2.33 8.64
CA ASP A 60 3.53 3.55 9.22
C ASP A 60 3.52 4.71 8.21
N LEU A 61 3.73 4.42 6.92
CA LEU A 61 3.66 5.43 5.86
C LEU A 61 2.24 5.99 5.71
N ILE A 62 1.23 5.12 5.77
CA ILE A 62 -0.19 5.52 5.77
C ILE A 62 -0.47 6.47 6.93
N ASP A 63 -0.06 6.11 8.15
CA ASP A 63 -0.27 6.96 9.33
C ASP A 63 0.45 8.31 9.22
N ILE A 64 1.67 8.33 8.69
CA ILE A 64 2.44 9.57 8.52
C ILE A 64 1.74 10.50 7.52
N LEU A 65 1.26 9.97 6.40
CA LEU A 65 0.54 10.75 5.39
C LEU A 65 -0.78 11.31 5.96
N LEU A 66 -1.55 10.50 6.67
CA LEU A 66 -2.78 10.94 7.35
C LEU A 66 -2.50 12.05 8.37
N LYS A 67 -1.48 11.88 9.23
CA LYS A 67 -1.05 12.91 10.20
C LYS A 67 -0.54 14.19 9.53
N GLY A 68 0.02 14.07 8.33
CA GLY A 68 0.45 15.18 7.49
C GLY A 68 -0.69 15.85 6.72
N ASN A 69 -1.95 15.56 7.05
CA ASN A 69 -3.16 16.06 6.37
C ASN A 69 -3.19 15.73 4.86
N LYS A 70 -2.55 14.63 4.45
CA LYS A 70 -2.66 14.11 3.08
C LYS A 70 -3.92 13.25 2.94
N ASP A 71 -4.47 13.21 1.74
CA ASP A 71 -5.62 12.37 1.42
C ASP A 71 -5.12 10.96 1.08
N VAL A 72 -5.41 9.98 1.94
CA VAL A 72 -4.98 8.59 1.74
C VAL A 72 -6.15 7.73 1.26
N TYR A 73 -5.88 6.95 0.22
CA TYR A 73 -6.79 6.02 -0.40
C TYR A 73 -6.19 4.62 -0.36
N LEU A 74 -7.04 3.62 -0.12
CA LEU A 74 -6.66 2.21 -0.18
C LEU A 74 -7.56 1.44 -1.15
N PRO A 75 -7.04 0.38 -1.80
CA PRO A 75 -7.85 -0.49 -2.62
C PRO A 75 -8.79 -1.34 -1.77
N TYR A 76 -9.94 -1.68 -2.35
CA TYR A 76 -10.87 -2.66 -1.82
C TYR A 76 -11.50 -3.46 -2.96
N ILE A 77 -11.97 -4.67 -2.68
CA ILE A 77 -12.61 -5.52 -3.69
C ILE A 77 -14.12 -5.30 -3.70
N ARG A 78 -14.68 -5.03 -4.88
CA ARG A 78 -16.13 -5.01 -5.13
C ARG A 78 -16.44 -5.63 -6.47
N ASN A 79 -17.35 -6.61 -6.49
CA ASN A 79 -17.76 -7.31 -7.71
C ASN A 79 -16.57 -7.90 -8.53
N LYS A 80 -15.55 -8.41 -7.84
CA LYS A 80 -14.28 -8.93 -8.41
C LYS A 80 -13.41 -7.86 -9.10
N GLU A 81 -13.73 -6.58 -8.95
CA GLU A 81 -12.90 -5.46 -9.40
C GLU A 81 -12.21 -4.81 -8.21
N ILE A 82 -11.02 -4.24 -8.48
CA ILE A 82 -10.35 -3.35 -7.53
C ILE A 82 -10.97 -1.96 -7.67
N LYS A 83 -11.51 -1.45 -6.57
CA LYS A 83 -11.94 -0.06 -6.40
C LYS A 83 -11.08 0.59 -5.33
N ILE A 84 -11.13 1.91 -5.23
CA ILE A 84 -10.40 2.67 -4.21
C ILE A 84 -11.38 3.50 -3.39
N SER A 85 -11.10 3.65 -2.10
CA SER A 85 -11.87 4.51 -1.21
C SER A 85 -10.91 5.27 -0.29
N ARG A 86 -11.32 6.45 0.13
CA ARG A 86 -10.57 7.27 1.09
C ARG A 86 -10.67 6.66 2.48
N ILE A 87 -9.63 6.85 3.28
CA ILE A 87 -9.64 6.60 4.72
C ILE A 87 -9.22 7.87 5.47
N TYR A 88 -9.66 7.99 6.72
CA TYR A 88 -9.29 9.04 7.65
C TYR A 88 -8.46 8.49 8.83
N GLY A 89 -8.57 7.19 9.10
CA GLY A 89 -7.79 6.52 10.12
C GLY A 89 -7.82 5.00 10.00
N ARG A 90 -7.23 4.32 10.97
CA ARG A 90 -7.18 2.85 11.03
C ARG A 90 -8.54 2.25 11.42
N GLU A 91 -9.36 3.02 12.13
CA GLU A 91 -10.73 2.73 12.52
C GLU A 91 -11.66 2.58 11.31
N ASP A 92 -11.31 3.18 10.17
CA ASP A 92 -12.04 3.05 8.92
C ASP A 92 -11.73 1.74 8.18
N LEU A 93 -10.95 0.84 8.78
CA LEU A 93 -10.54 -0.41 8.14
C LEU A 93 -11.30 -1.60 8.71
N LYS A 94 -11.69 -2.51 7.83
CA LYS A 94 -12.25 -3.82 8.19
C LYS A 94 -11.51 -4.94 7.46
N PRO A 95 -11.49 -6.17 8.01
CA PRO A 95 -10.98 -7.32 7.28
C PRO A 95 -11.75 -7.50 5.96
N GLY A 96 -11.02 -7.52 4.86
CA GLY A 96 -11.53 -7.69 3.50
C GLY A 96 -11.18 -9.06 2.93
N VAL A 97 -11.04 -9.12 1.61
CA VAL A 97 -10.69 -10.36 0.92
C VAL A 97 -9.26 -10.77 1.30
N PHE A 98 -9.01 -12.07 1.43
CA PHE A 98 -7.69 -12.63 1.81
C PHE A 98 -7.16 -12.19 3.19
N GLY A 99 -8.01 -11.63 4.05
CA GLY A 99 -7.62 -11.16 5.39
C GLY A 99 -6.84 -9.85 5.39
N ILE A 100 -6.81 -9.13 4.26
CA ILE A 100 -6.18 -7.81 4.15
C ILE A 100 -7.18 -6.76 4.63
N MET A 101 -6.70 -5.75 5.35
CA MET A 101 -7.55 -4.65 5.81
C MET A 101 -7.93 -3.75 4.64
N GLU A 102 -9.22 -3.51 4.46
CA GLU A 102 -9.81 -2.69 3.40
C GLU A 102 -10.66 -1.56 4.02
N PRO A 103 -10.87 -0.44 3.30
CA PRO A 103 -11.85 0.58 3.67
C PRO A 103 -13.24 0.01 4.00
N ALA A 104 -13.74 0.41 5.17
CA ALA A 104 -15.03 0.01 5.71
C ALA A 104 -16.16 0.78 5.03
N ASP A 105 -16.02 2.11 4.97
CA ASP A 105 -16.83 2.99 4.13
C ASP A 105 -16.25 3.05 2.72
N ARG A 106 -17.11 2.79 1.73
CA ARG A 106 -16.72 2.47 0.36
C ARG A 106 -17.37 3.46 -0.58
N GLN A 107 -16.58 4.44 -1.00
CA GLN A 107 -16.96 5.41 -2.01
C GLN A 107 -16.04 5.22 -3.20
N ASP A 108 -16.59 4.89 -4.37
CA ASP A 108 -15.76 4.74 -5.56
C ASP A 108 -15.23 6.09 -5.99
N ILE A 109 -13.91 6.19 -5.99
CA ILE A 109 -13.20 7.33 -6.55
C ILE A 109 -12.51 6.89 -7.83
N ASP A 110 -12.53 7.76 -8.84
CA ASP A 110 -11.76 7.55 -10.06
C ASP A 110 -10.26 7.60 -9.72
N VAL A 111 -9.54 6.53 -10.05
CA VAL A 111 -8.10 6.38 -9.81
C VAL A 111 -7.28 7.46 -10.51
N ASN A 112 -7.79 8.05 -11.60
CA ASN A 112 -7.11 9.14 -12.31
C ASN A 112 -7.05 10.44 -11.50
N GLN A 113 -7.74 10.52 -10.36
CA GLN A 113 -7.65 11.66 -9.45
C GLN A 113 -6.44 11.59 -8.51
N MET A 114 -5.69 10.49 -8.49
CA MET A 114 -4.56 10.29 -7.58
C MET A 114 -3.32 11.01 -8.09
N ASP A 115 -2.63 11.71 -7.20
CA ASP A 115 -1.34 12.32 -7.52
C ASP A 115 -0.22 11.27 -7.53
N VAL A 116 -0.32 10.30 -6.62
CA VAL A 116 0.67 9.25 -6.41
C VAL A 116 -0.03 7.92 -6.20
N ILE A 117 0.44 6.90 -6.91
CA ILE A 117 -0.01 5.52 -6.78
C ILE A 117 1.19 4.66 -6.40
N VAL A 118 1.15 4.09 -5.20
CA VAL A 118 2.15 3.13 -4.72
C VAL A 118 1.65 1.72 -5.03
N VAL A 119 2.27 1.09 -6.04
CA VAL A 119 1.87 -0.23 -6.54
C VAL A 119 2.71 -1.34 -5.90
N PRO A 120 2.11 -2.40 -5.34
CA PRO A 120 2.85 -3.57 -4.83
C PRO A 120 3.42 -4.42 -5.97
N GLY A 121 4.51 -5.16 -5.71
CA GLY A 121 5.21 -6.01 -6.68
C GLY A 121 6.17 -7.01 -6.08
#